data_AF-A0A926EFQ3-F1
#
_entry.id   AF-A0A926EFQ3-F1
#
_cell.length_a   1.000
_cell.length_b   1.000
_cell.length_c   1.000
_cell.angle_alpha   90.00
_cell.angle_beta   90.00
_cell.angle_gamma   90.00
#
_symmetry.space_group_name_H-M   'P 1'
#
loop_
_entity.id
_entity.type
_entity.pdbx_description
1 polymer ?
#
loop_
_entity_poly.entity_id
_entity_poly.type
_entity_poly.pdbx_seq_one_letter_code
_entity_poly.pdbx_strand_id
1 'polypeptide(L)'
;MQGLRIQQDPAYHQLTITHIGTEEVLQTLYDTELGQFYHWLRFYNEPLDYIEVPFNEAYIEIIYVLKPKVLIVINKETVYQFLTRLFGKDALYCMEEVAATFVQGSDLGFSYDIKDFLVKFYNASTRGEALQVYNRWQELIPLNNEGLYKVLEIIEYYLDEILNYFDLRTKKREKVMG
;
A
#
# COMPACT_ATOMS: atom_id res chain seq x y z
N MET A 1 2.81 -18.03 -6.82
CA MET A 1 3.80 -16.97 -7.10
C MET A 1 4.67 -16.88 -5.87
N GLN A 2 5.98 -16.75 -6.03
CA GLN A 2 6.92 -16.59 -4.91
C GLN A 2 7.06 -15.10 -4.61
N GLY A 3 6.99 -14.73 -3.34
CA GLY A 3 7.10 -13.33 -2.95
C GLY A 3 7.49 -13.15 -1.50
N LEU A 4 8.09 -11.99 -1.23
CA LEU A 4 8.50 -11.58 0.10
C LEU A 4 7.61 -10.45 0.59
N ARG A 5 7.44 -10.37 1.91
CA ARG A 5 6.86 -9.23 2.60
C ARG A 5 7.93 -8.60 3.45
N ILE A 6 8.13 -7.31 3.25
CA ILE A 6 9.00 -6.47 4.06
C ILE A 6 8.10 -5.64 4.95
N GLN A 7 8.26 -5.78 6.27
CA GLN A 7 7.48 -5.03 7.25
C GLN A 7 8.43 -4.20 8.11
N GLN A 8 8.17 -2.91 8.17
CA GLN A 8 8.88 -2.00 9.06
C GLN A 8 8.09 -1.85 10.36
N ASP A 9 8.75 -2.09 11.48
CA ASP A 9 8.26 -1.81 12.81
C ASP A 9 8.99 -0.58 13.39
N PRO A 10 8.34 0.61 13.35
CA PRO A 10 8.95 1.83 13.84
C PRO A 10 9.19 1.83 15.35
N ALA A 11 8.45 1.02 16.13
CA ALA A 11 8.60 1.01 17.58
C ALA A 11 9.90 0.34 18.02
N TYR A 12 10.37 -0.63 17.24
CA TYR A 12 11.59 -1.39 17.53
C TYR A 12 12.75 -1.09 16.57
N HIS A 13 12.56 -0.17 15.61
CA HIS A 13 13.53 0.11 14.56
C HIS A 13 13.95 -1.15 13.79
N GLN A 14 12.97 -1.96 13.43
CA GLN A 14 13.18 -3.27 12.82
C GLN A 14 12.54 -3.39 11.45
N LEU A 15 13.24 -4.12 10.58
CA LEU A 15 12.75 -4.56 9.28
C LEU A 15 12.66 -6.08 9.29
N THR A 16 11.45 -6.61 9.20
CA THR A 16 11.21 -8.06 9.13
C THR A 16 10.91 -8.46 7.70
N ILE A 17 11.61 -9.50 7.23
CA ILE A 17 11.45 -10.05 5.89
C ILE A 17 10.87 -11.45 6.00
N THR A 18 9.68 -11.64 5.43
CA THR A 18 8.89 -12.87 5.54
C THR A 18 8.61 -13.43 4.15
N HIS A 19 8.70 -14.75 3.98
CA HIS A 19 8.25 -15.41 2.76
C HIS A 19 6.72 -15.57 2.77
N ILE A 20 6.01 -14.99 1.79
CA ILE A 20 4.54 -14.92 1.79
C ILE A 20 3.87 -16.28 1.60
N GLY A 21 4.55 -17.26 0.98
CA GLY A 21 3.97 -18.58 0.76
C GLY A 21 3.96 -19.48 2.00
N THR A 22 4.93 -19.27 2.90
CA THR A 22 5.17 -20.13 4.09
C THR A 22 4.95 -19.39 5.40
N GLU A 23 4.84 -18.06 5.35
CA GLU A 23 4.85 -17.16 6.51
C GLU A 23 6.12 -17.32 7.38
N GLU A 24 7.19 -17.87 6.80
CA GLU A 24 8.49 -18.02 7.45
C GLU A 24 9.22 -16.67 7.49
N VAL A 25 9.67 -16.27 8.68
CA VAL A 25 10.54 -15.11 8.85
C VAL A 25 11.95 -15.50 8.42
N LEU A 26 12.41 -14.91 7.32
CA LEU A 26 13.73 -15.17 6.75
C LEU A 26 14.83 -14.36 7.45
N GLN A 27 14.50 -13.13 7.84
CA GLN A 27 15.46 -12.21 8.46
C GLN A 27 14.76 -11.10 9.23
N THR A 28 15.38 -10.67 10.32
CA THR A 28 15.08 -9.39 11.00
C THR A 28 16.35 -8.53 10.98
N LEU A 29 16.22 -7.30 10.50
CA LEU A 29 17.31 -6.32 10.37
C LEU A 29 16.97 -5.06 11.17
N TYR A 30 17.97 -4.21 11.40
CA TYR A 30 17.72 -2.85 11.89
C TYR A 30 17.32 -1.95 10.74
N ASP A 31 16.20 -1.23 10.88
CA ASP A 31 15.65 -0.38 9.82
C ASP A 31 16.42 0.93 9.61
N THR A 32 17.30 1.27 10.55
CA THR A 32 18.24 2.39 10.48
C THR A 32 19.48 2.07 9.63
N GLU A 33 19.72 0.79 9.32
CA GLU A 33 20.90 0.32 8.61
C GLU A 33 20.55 -0.22 7.21
N LEU A 34 20.27 0.68 6.27
CA LEU A 34 19.95 0.35 4.86
C LEU A 34 20.97 -0.60 4.21
N GLY A 35 22.24 -0.51 4.62
CA GLY A 35 23.31 -1.39 4.14
C GLY A 35 23.09 -2.88 4.45
N GLN A 36 22.44 -3.21 5.58
CA GLN A 36 22.09 -4.58 5.93
C GLN A 36 21.06 -5.15 4.96
N PHE A 37 20.01 -4.37 4.67
CA PHE A 37 18.99 -4.77 3.70
C PHE A 37 19.56 -4.95 2.30
N TYR A 38 20.37 -3.97 1.84
CA TYR A 38 21.06 -4.06 0.57
C TYR A 38 21.91 -5.34 0.47
N HIS A 39 22.73 -5.62 1.50
CA HIS A 39 23.58 -6.79 1.52
C HIS A 39 22.75 -8.07 1.47
N TRP A 40 21.73 -8.19 2.32
CA TRP A 40 20.85 -9.35 2.36
C TRP A 40 20.17 -9.59 1.01
N LEU A 41 19.53 -8.58 0.42
CA LEU A 41 18.79 -8.72 -0.83
C LEU A 41 19.70 -9.06 -2.02
N ARG A 42 20.94 -8.53 -2.00
CA ARG A 42 21.96 -8.82 -3.02
C ARG A 42 22.33 -10.31 -3.06
N PHE A 43 22.39 -10.98 -1.91
CA PHE A 43 22.76 -12.40 -1.82
C PHE A 43 21.56 -13.36 -1.78
N TYR A 44 20.34 -12.84 -1.62
CA TYR A 44 19.13 -13.64 -1.73
C TYR A 44 18.90 -14.07 -3.18
N ASN A 45 19.02 -15.38 -3.45
CA ASN A 45 19.06 -15.94 -4.80
C ASN A 45 17.78 -16.69 -5.21
N GLU A 46 16.79 -16.80 -4.33
CA GLU A 46 15.54 -17.46 -4.68
C GLU A 46 14.75 -16.61 -5.70
N PRO A 47 14.02 -17.26 -6.63
CA PRO A 47 13.27 -16.54 -7.65
C PRO A 47 12.08 -15.80 -7.00
N LEU A 48 11.98 -14.50 -7.27
CA LEU A 48 10.90 -13.67 -6.76
C LEU A 48 10.02 -13.17 -7.91
N ASP A 49 8.71 -13.33 -7.77
CA ASP A 49 7.72 -12.73 -8.67
C ASP A 49 7.35 -11.31 -8.20
N TYR A 50 7.28 -11.09 -6.89
CA TYR A 50 6.88 -9.82 -6.27
C TYR A 50 7.45 -9.63 -4.87
N ILE A 51 7.52 -8.37 -4.41
CA ILE A 51 7.85 -8.01 -3.03
C ILE A 51 6.80 -7.01 -2.53
N GLU A 52 6.16 -7.32 -1.40
CA GLU A 52 5.33 -6.40 -0.64
C GLU A 52 6.22 -5.51 0.24
N VAL A 53 6.11 -4.19 0.12
CA VAL A 53 7.00 -3.20 0.76
C VAL A 53 6.24 -2.23 1.68
N PRO A 54 6.91 -1.63 2.69
CA PRO A 54 6.37 -0.49 3.42
C PRO A 54 6.47 0.82 2.60
N PHE A 55 5.84 1.89 3.09
CA PHE A 55 6.03 3.25 2.57
C PHE A 55 7.44 3.77 2.90
N ASN A 56 8.44 3.34 2.12
CA ASN A 56 9.83 3.71 2.32
C ASN A 56 10.62 3.66 1.01
N GLU A 57 10.91 4.84 0.47
CA GLU A 57 11.64 5.09 -0.79
C GLU A 57 12.97 4.33 -0.84
N ALA A 58 13.77 4.41 0.21
CA ALA A 58 15.11 3.81 0.20
C ALA A 58 15.06 2.28 0.00
N TYR A 59 14.10 1.59 0.60
CA TYR A 59 13.93 0.15 0.36
C TYR A 59 13.44 -0.14 -1.05
N ILE A 60 12.52 0.67 -1.57
CA ILE A 60 11.98 0.52 -2.92
C ILE A 60 13.08 0.72 -3.97
N GLU A 61 13.90 1.76 -3.85
CA GLU A 61 15.02 2.02 -4.74
C GLU A 61 16.05 0.86 -4.74
N ILE A 62 16.40 0.34 -3.56
CA ILE A 62 17.30 -0.81 -3.44
C ILE A 62 16.73 -2.02 -4.21
N ILE A 63 15.42 -2.27 -4.11
CA ILE A 63 14.76 -3.38 -4.82
C ILE A 63 14.76 -3.13 -6.33
N TYR A 64 14.44 -1.91 -6.79
CA TYR A 64 14.50 -1.57 -8.21
C TYR A 64 15.88 -1.83 -8.82
N VAL A 65 16.94 -1.48 -8.09
CA VAL A 65 18.33 -1.67 -8.54
C VAL A 65 18.73 -3.14 -8.54
N LEU A 66 18.44 -3.89 -7.46
CA LEU A 66 18.92 -5.26 -7.30
C LEU A 66 18.04 -6.31 -7.97
N LYS A 67 16.75 -6.04 -8.11
CA LYS A 67 15.73 -7.00 -8.58
C LYS A 67 14.77 -6.34 -9.60
N PRO A 68 15.27 -5.80 -10.73
CA PRO A 68 14.50 -4.95 -11.66
C PRO A 68 13.30 -5.64 -12.35
N LYS A 69 13.23 -6.98 -12.30
CA LYS A 69 12.12 -7.76 -12.89
C LYS A 69 11.02 -8.09 -11.88
N VAL A 70 11.25 -7.82 -10.59
CA VAL A 70 10.33 -8.14 -9.51
C VAL A 70 9.27 -7.05 -9.42
N LEU A 71 8.00 -7.46 -9.28
CA LEU A 71 6.91 -6.52 -9.07
C LEU A 71 6.95 -5.98 -7.63
N ILE A 72 7.17 -4.69 -7.44
CA ILE A 72 7.14 -4.05 -6.12
C ILE A 72 5.71 -3.62 -5.82
N VAL A 73 5.19 -3.99 -4.65
CA VAL A 73 3.77 -3.79 -4.31
C VAL A 73 3.65 -3.17 -2.93
N ILE A 74 2.93 -2.07 -2.82
CA ILE A 74 2.40 -1.62 -1.52
C ILE A 74 1.01 -2.23 -1.39
N ASN A 75 0.89 -3.24 -0.54
CA ASN A 75 -0.35 -3.97 -0.37
C ASN A 75 -1.40 -3.12 0.38
N LYS A 76 -2.69 -3.46 0.20
CA LYS A 76 -3.81 -2.73 0.80
C LYS A 76 -3.67 -2.58 2.32
N GLU A 77 -3.21 -3.63 3.01
CA GLU A 77 -3.01 -3.60 4.46
C GLU A 77 -1.97 -2.54 4.87
N THR A 78 -0.90 -2.39 4.09
CA THR A 78 0.13 -1.36 4.32
C THR A 78 -0.47 0.04 4.18
N VAL A 79 -1.32 0.28 3.18
CA VAL A 79 -2.04 1.56 3.00
C VAL A 79 -2.98 1.84 4.17
N TYR A 80 -3.80 0.86 4.59
CA TYR A 80 -4.68 1.02 5.75
C TYR A 80 -3.89 1.33 7.03
N GLN A 81 -2.80 0.63 7.28
CA GLN A 81 -1.95 0.86 8.46
C GLN A 81 -1.32 2.25 8.45
N PHE A 82 -0.84 2.69 7.29
CA PHE A 82 -0.29 4.04 7.10
C PHE A 82 -1.33 5.12 7.40
N LEU A 83 -2.52 5.04 6.80
CA LEU A 83 -3.59 6.01 7.03
C LEU A 83 -4.06 6.00 8.50
N THR A 84 -4.15 4.81 9.11
CA THR A 84 -4.48 4.67 10.54
C THR A 84 -3.45 5.38 11.44
N ARG A 85 -2.16 5.32 11.09
CA ARG A 85 -1.11 6.01 11.86
C ARG A 85 -1.19 7.53 11.70
N LEU A 86 -1.54 8.02 10.51
CA LEU A 86 -1.63 9.46 10.25
C LEU A 86 -2.85 10.12 10.89
N PHE A 87 -4.02 9.50 10.78
CA PHE A 87 -5.26 10.07 11.30
C PHE A 87 -5.59 9.62 12.73
N GLY A 88 -5.01 8.51 13.19
CA GLY A 88 -5.39 7.85 14.44
C GLY A 88 -6.58 6.90 14.25
N LYS A 89 -6.62 5.83 15.06
CA LYS A 89 -7.68 4.80 14.99
C LYS A 89 -9.08 5.40 15.15
N ASP A 90 -9.23 6.32 16.10
CA ASP A 90 -10.52 6.94 16.41
C ASP A 90 -10.99 7.90 15.32
N ALA A 91 -10.08 8.63 14.65
CA ALA A 91 -10.46 9.49 13.54
C ALA A 91 -10.88 8.67 12.31
N LEU A 92 -10.19 7.55 12.04
CA LEU A 92 -10.59 6.62 10.99
C LEU A 92 -11.94 5.97 11.31
N TYR A 93 -12.18 5.57 12.56
CA TYR A 93 -13.46 5.01 13.01
C TYR A 93 -14.60 6.05 12.99
N CYS A 94 -14.33 7.31 13.36
CA CYS A 94 -15.29 8.41 13.22
C CYS A 94 -15.63 8.67 11.74
N MET A 95 -14.65 8.58 10.83
CA MET A 95 -14.91 8.56 9.38
C MET A 95 -15.75 7.32 8.99
N GLU A 96 -15.54 6.18 9.66
CA GLU A 96 -16.32 4.96 9.44
C GLU A 96 -17.78 5.02 9.91
N GLU A 97 -18.08 5.66 11.05
CA GLU A 97 -19.42 5.79 11.64
C GLU A 97 -20.27 6.90 11.01
N VAL A 98 -19.66 8.04 10.63
CA VAL A 98 -20.37 9.15 9.97
C VAL A 98 -20.94 8.69 8.62
N ALA A 99 -20.23 7.83 7.88
CA ALA A 99 -20.73 7.24 6.63
C ALA A 99 -21.93 6.29 6.84
N ALA A 100 -22.01 5.61 7.98
CA ALA A 100 -23.13 4.71 8.31
C ALA A 100 -24.39 5.46 8.77
N THR A 101 -24.24 6.69 9.28
CA THR A 101 -25.34 7.54 9.75
C THR A 101 -25.85 8.54 8.70
N PHE A 102 -25.08 8.81 7.63
CA PHE A 102 -25.47 9.70 6.52
C PHE A 102 -26.24 9.03 5.36
N VAL A 103 -26.83 7.86 5.57
CA VAL A 103 -27.77 7.26 4.61
C VAL A 103 -29.20 7.70 4.93
N GLN A 104 -29.45 9.02 4.91
CA GLN A 104 -30.77 9.64 4.74
C GLN A 104 -30.63 11.17 4.85
N GLY A 105 -30.33 11.85 3.74
CA GLY A 105 -30.50 13.29 3.68
C GLY A 105 -29.64 14.02 2.67
N SER A 106 -30.32 14.56 1.66
CA SER A 106 -29.98 15.71 0.81
C SER A 106 -28.80 15.60 -0.18
N ASP A 107 -29.14 15.98 -1.41
CA ASP A 107 -28.27 16.43 -2.48
C ASP A 107 -27.19 17.40 -1.99
N LEU A 108 -26.00 16.87 -1.70
CA LEU A 108 -24.71 17.50 -1.93
C LEU A 108 -23.74 16.34 -2.20
N GLY A 109 -23.49 16.09 -3.49
CA GLY A 109 -22.40 15.21 -3.89
C GLY A 109 -21.07 15.72 -3.33
N PHE A 110 -20.08 14.82 -3.31
CA PHE A 110 -18.69 15.00 -2.87
C PHE A 110 -18.40 14.62 -1.42
N SER A 111 -18.25 13.32 -1.18
CA SER A 111 -17.49 12.83 -0.03
C SER A 111 -16.04 12.63 -0.46
N TYR A 112 -15.13 13.50 -0.01
CA TYR A 112 -13.70 13.19 0.09
C TYR A 112 -13.41 12.14 1.19
N ASP A 113 -14.43 11.36 1.57
CA ASP A 113 -14.35 10.30 2.56
C ASP A 113 -13.36 9.24 2.09
N ILE A 114 -12.24 9.17 2.81
CA ILE A 114 -11.17 8.22 2.60
C ILE A 114 -11.72 6.78 2.61
N LYS A 115 -12.73 6.47 3.42
CA LYS A 115 -13.29 5.13 3.50
C LYS A 115 -13.99 4.74 2.21
N ASP A 116 -14.93 5.56 1.74
CA ASP A 116 -15.65 5.31 0.50
C ASP A 116 -14.69 5.22 -0.69
N PHE A 117 -13.66 6.06 -0.71
CA PHE A 117 -12.56 5.96 -1.65
C PHE A 117 -11.85 4.60 -1.57
N LEU A 118 -11.34 4.19 -0.41
CA LEU A 118 -10.58 2.94 -0.27
C LEU A 118 -11.44 1.72 -0.64
N VAL A 119 -12.72 1.73 -0.27
CA VAL A 119 -13.68 0.68 -0.64
C VAL A 119 -13.82 0.62 -2.17
N LYS A 120 -14.11 1.74 -2.83
CA LYS A 120 -14.26 1.78 -4.30
C LYS A 120 -12.94 1.42 -5.01
N PHE A 121 -11.83 1.94 -4.51
CA PHE A 121 -10.50 1.76 -5.08
C PHE A 121 -10.11 0.28 -5.03
N TYR A 122 -10.15 -0.37 -3.87
CA TYR A 122 -9.75 -1.78 -3.74
C TYR A 122 -10.79 -2.77 -4.27
N ASN A 123 -12.04 -2.36 -4.47
CA ASN A 123 -13.05 -3.15 -5.19
C ASN A 123 -12.96 -3.05 -6.72
N ALA A 124 -12.23 -2.07 -7.26
CA ALA A 124 -11.98 -1.98 -8.71
C ALA A 124 -11.39 -3.30 -9.23
N SER A 125 -11.77 -3.71 -10.44
CA SER A 125 -11.40 -5.03 -11.00
C SER A 125 -10.00 -5.03 -11.60
N THR A 126 -9.56 -3.89 -12.13
CA THR A 126 -8.29 -3.74 -12.85
C THR A 126 -7.48 -2.56 -12.33
N ARG A 127 -6.18 -2.54 -12.65
CA ARG A 127 -5.29 -1.39 -12.41
C ARG A 127 -5.87 -0.09 -12.99
N GLY A 128 -6.40 -0.17 -14.22
CA GLY A 128 -6.98 0.98 -14.91
C GLY A 128 -8.23 1.53 -14.24
N GLU A 129 -9.13 0.66 -13.78
CA GLU A 129 -10.31 1.07 -13.01
C GLU A 129 -9.91 1.70 -11.67
N ALA A 130 -8.93 1.13 -10.97
CA ALA A 130 -8.44 1.69 -9.71
C ALA A 130 -7.85 3.09 -9.91
N LEU A 131 -7.06 3.30 -10.96
CA LEU A 131 -6.53 4.62 -11.33
C LEU A 131 -7.65 5.62 -11.63
N GLN A 132 -8.72 5.21 -12.31
CA GLN A 132 -9.88 6.09 -12.53
C GLN A 132 -10.59 6.47 -11.24
N VAL A 133 -10.73 5.54 -10.28
CA VAL A 133 -11.29 5.84 -8.96
C VAL A 133 -10.40 6.83 -8.21
N TYR A 134 -9.08 6.62 -8.24
CA TYR A 134 -8.10 7.53 -7.65
C TYR A 134 -8.19 8.94 -8.24
N ASN A 135 -8.15 9.07 -9.57
CA ASN A 135 -8.22 10.36 -10.26
C ASN A 135 -9.49 11.14 -9.93
N ARG A 136 -10.64 10.45 -9.85
CA ARG A 136 -11.89 11.08 -9.44
C ARG A 136 -11.84 11.54 -7.99
N TRP A 137 -11.26 10.75 -7.09
CA TRP A 137 -11.21 11.09 -5.67
C TRP A 137 -10.31 12.30 -5.39
N GLN A 138 -9.13 12.39 -6.02
CA GLN A 138 -8.23 13.53 -5.81
C GLN A 138 -8.85 14.88 -6.22
N GLU A 139 -9.68 14.89 -7.28
CA GLU A 139 -10.39 16.09 -7.76
C GLU A 139 -11.41 16.63 -6.74
N LEU A 140 -11.84 15.81 -5.78
CA LEU A 140 -12.83 16.19 -4.78
C LEU A 140 -12.21 16.81 -3.52
N ILE A 141 -10.89 16.79 -3.38
CA ILE A 141 -10.21 17.23 -2.16
C ILE A 141 -10.11 18.76 -2.14
N PRO A 142 -10.71 19.46 -1.16
CA PRO A 142 -10.67 20.91 -1.09
C PRO A 142 -9.25 21.46 -0.91
N LEU A 143 -8.88 22.52 -1.63
CA LEU A 143 -7.58 23.22 -1.59
C LEU A 143 -7.11 23.67 -0.19
N ASN A 144 -8.02 23.78 0.77
CA ASN A 144 -7.73 24.24 2.13
C ASN A 144 -7.55 23.10 3.16
N ASN A 145 -7.54 21.83 2.75
CA ASN A 145 -7.38 20.70 3.67
C ASN A 145 -5.93 20.15 3.67
N GLU A 146 -5.04 20.83 4.41
CA GLU A 146 -3.60 20.48 4.47
C GLU A 146 -3.31 19.03 4.87
N GLY A 147 -4.16 18.42 5.71
CA GLY A 147 -3.99 17.03 6.14
C GLY A 147 -4.24 16.03 5.00
N LEU A 148 -5.29 16.24 4.22
CA LEU A 148 -5.60 15.41 3.06
C LEU A 148 -4.59 15.64 1.92
N TYR A 149 -4.06 16.86 1.76
CA TYR A 149 -2.99 17.12 0.80
C TYR A 149 -1.75 16.29 1.05
N LYS A 150 -1.29 16.20 2.31
CA LYS A 150 -0.13 15.36 2.64
C LYS A 150 -0.38 13.88 2.34
N VAL A 151 -1.61 13.42 2.52
CA VAL A 151 -1.98 12.04 2.16
C VAL A 151 -1.99 11.83 0.66
N LEU A 152 -2.52 12.78 -0.10
CA LEU A 152 -2.45 12.78 -1.56
C LEU A 152 -1.00 12.72 -2.03
N GLU A 153 -0.15 13.63 -1.56
CA GLU A 153 1.27 13.68 -1.95
C GLU A 153 1.97 12.33 -1.73
N ILE A 154 1.72 11.67 -0.60
CA ILE A 154 2.31 10.37 -0.30
C ILE A 154 1.71 9.27 -1.18
N ILE A 155 0.38 9.23 -1.37
CA ILE A 155 -0.24 8.25 -2.26
C ILE A 155 0.23 8.43 -3.69
N GLU A 156 0.36 9.67 -4.19
CA GLU A 156 0.85 9.99 -5.54
C GLU A 156 2.28 9.54 -5.73
N TYR A 157 3.13 9.83 -4.76
CA TYR A 157 4.53 9.45 -4.80
C TYR A 157 4.69 7.92 -4.95
N TYR A 158 3.82 7.13 -4.32
CA TYR A 158 3.86 5.66 -4.37
C TYR A 158 2.73 5.03 -5.23
N LEU A 159 2.11 5.82 -6.11
CA LEU A 159 0.86 5.40 -6.75
C LEU A 159 1.05 4.15 -7.61
N ASP A 160 2.18 4.04 -8.29
CA ASP A 160 2.46 2.89 -9.16
C ASP A 160 2.64 1.59 -8.36
N GLU A 161 3.32 1.62 -7.21
CA GLU A 161 3.49 0.48 -6.31
C GLU A 161 2.17 0.09 -5.63
N ILE A 162 1.31 1.06 -5.32
CA ILE A 162 -0.06 0.80 -4.82
C ILE A 162 -0.89 0.16 -5.93
N LEU A 163 -0.83 0.67 -7.15
CA LEU A 163 -1.56 0.13 -8.30
C LEU A 163 -1.07 -1.26 -8.73
N ASN A 164 0.20 -1.59 -8.50
CA ASN A 164 0.75 -2.94 -8.74
C ASN A 164 0.02 -4.02 -7.92
N TYR A 165 -0.69 -3.67 -6.84
CA TYR A 165 -1.60 -4.57 -6.12
C TYR A 165 -2.63 -5.23 -7.05
N PHE A 166 -3.22 -4.46 -7.96
CA PHE A 166 -4.28 -4.95 -8.85
C PHE A 166 -3.71 -5.91 -9.90
N ASP A 167 -2.52 -5.63 -10.42
CA ASP A 167 -1.81 -6.53 -11.34
C ASP A 167 -1.44 -7.84 -10.65
N LEU A 168 -0.95 -7.77 -9.41
CA LEU A 168 -0.68 -8.95 -8.59
C LEU A 168 -1.95 -9.77 -8.33
N ARG A 169 -3.05 -9.12 -7.97
CA ARG A 169 -4.34 -9.78 -7.70
C ARG A 169 -4.88 -10.50 -8.94
N THR A 170 -4.77 -9.87 -10.12
CA THR A 170 -5.18 -10.47 -11.39
C THR A 170 -4.33 -11.70 -11.72
N LYS A 171 -3.00 -11.59 -11.65
CA LYS A 171 -2.07 -12.72 -11.84
C LYS A 171 -2.34 -13.88 -10.88
N LYS A 172 -2.66 -13.58 -9.61
CA LYS A 172 -3.04 -14.61 -8.61
C LYS A 172 -4.34 -15.32 -9.00
N ARG A 173 -5.35 -14.61 -9.51
CA ARG A 173 -6.63 -15.21 -9.96
C ARG A 173 -6.45 -16.10 -11.19
N GLU A 174 -5.71 -15.64 -12.18
CA GLU A 174 -5.43 -16.41 -13.40
C GLU A 174 -4.74 -17.75 -13.10
N LYS A 175 -3.80 -17.76 -12.16
CA LYS A 175 -3.11 -18.99 -11.74
C LYS A 175 -3.99 -20.02 -11.02
N VAL A 176 -5.13 -19.60 -10.45
CA VAL A 176 -6.07 -20.52 -9.77
C VAL A 176 -7.08 -21.11 -10.75
N MET A 177 -7.32 -20.46 -11.89
CA MET A 177 -8.29 -20.89 -12.90
C MET A 177 -7.69 -21.72 -14.04
N GLY A 178 -6.37 -21.76 -14.17
CA GLY A 178 -5.64 -22.55 -15.17
C GLY A 178 -4.96 -23.75 -14.55
#